data_AF-A0A7C7KKD2-F1
#
_entry.id   AF-A0A7C7KKD2-F1
#
_cell.length_a   1.000
_cell.length_b   1.000
_cell.length_c   1.000
_cell.angle_alpha   90.00
_cell.angle_beta   90.00
_cell.angle_gamma   90.00
#
_symmetry.space_group_name_H-M   'P 1'
#
loop_
_entity.id
_entity.type
_entity.pdbx_description
1 polymer ?
#
loop_
_entity_poly.entity_id
_entity_poly.type
_entity_poly.pdbx_seq_one_letter_code
_entity_poly.pdbx_strand_id
1 'polypeptide(L)' 'MNDYPNRPLIGVGVVVFKADRVLLIRRGKPPREGQWSLPGGRQR' A
#
# COMPACT_ATOMS: atom_id res chain seq x y z
N MET A 1 -10.95 3.35 -16.47
CA MET A 1 -10.03 2.25 -16.83
C MET A 1 -8.67 2.60 -16.23
N ASN A 2 -8.08 1.75 -15.39
CA ASN A 2 -6.71 2.00 -14.93
C ASN A 2 -5.80 1.69 -16.11
N ASP A 3 -5.20 2.70 -16.74
CA ASP A 3 -4.10 2.47 -17.67
C ASP A 3 -2.97 1.79 -16.89
N TYR A 4 -2.66 0.56 -17.29
CA TYR A 4 -1.46 -0.09 -16.82
C TYR A 4 -0.27 0.76 -17.27
N PRO A 5 0.67 1.10 -16.37
CA PRO A 5 1.79 1.93 -16.74
C PRO A 5 2.61 1.22 -17.81
N ASN A 6 3.05 1.96 -18.83
CA ASN A 6 3.90 1.45 -19.93
C ASN A 6 5.27 0.90 -19.44
N ARG A 7 5.56 1.03 -18.15
CA ARG A 7 6.72 0.47 -17.47
C ARG A 7 6.37 0.09 -16.03
N PRO A 8 7.13 -0.84 -15.41
CA PRO A 8 6.96 -1.16 -13.99
C PRO A 8 7.08 0.09 -13.10
N LEU A 9 6.25 0.16 -12.07
CA LEU A 9 6.34 1.17 -11.02
C LEU A 9 6.88 0.52 -9.75
N ILE A 10 7.86 1.16 -9.12
CA ILE A 10 8.46 0.66 -7.89
C ILE A 10 7.62 1.11 -6.69
N GLY A 11 7.30 0.15 -5.82
CA GLY A 11 6.66 0.40 -4.55
C GLY A 11 7.43 -0.29 -3.42
N VAL A 12 7.36 0.30 -2.23
CA VAL A 12 7.88 -0.31 -1.00
C VAL A 12 6.72 -0.46 -0.03
N GLY A 13 6.61 -1.64 0.57
CA GLY A 13 5.68 -1.96 1.64
C GLY A 13 6.44 -2.41 2.89
N VAL A 14 5.84 -2.21 4.05
CA VAL A 14 6.41 -2.58 5.35
C VAL A 14 5.43 -3.48 6.09
N VAL A 15 5.94 -4.56 6.69
CA VAL A 15 5.20 -5.39 7.64
C VAL A 15 5.84 -5.20 9.01
N VAL A 16 5.11 -4.58 9.94
CA VAL A 16 5.57 -4.39 11.33
C VAL A 16 4.89 -5.42 12.20
N PHE A 17 5.68 -6.25 12.88
CA PHE A 17 5.20 -7.25 13.82
C PHE A 17 5.28 -6.73 15.25
N LYS A 18 4.26 -7.05 16.05
CA LYS A 18 4.25 -6.90 17.51
C LYS A 18 3.62 -8.13 18.13
N ALA A 19 4.46 -9.08 18.53
CA ALA A 19 4.04 -10.43 18.92
C ALA A 19 3.20 -11.08 17.80
N ASP A 20 1.95 -11.44 18.10
CA ASP A 20 0.97 -12.05 17.20
C ASP A 20 0.19 -11.05 16.33
N ARG A 21 0.52 -9.76 16.40
CA ARG A 21 -0.18 -8.67 15.69
C ARG A 21 0.67 -8.06 14.59
N VAL A 22 0.00 -7.57 13.55
CA VAL A 22 0.60 -6.80 12.45
C VAL A 22 -0.02 -5.42 12.33
N LEU A 23 0.77 -4.41 11.97
CA LEU A 23 0.28 -3.06 11.72
C LEU A 23 -0.44 -2.98 10.36
N LEU A 24 -1.69 -2.54 10.39
CA LEU A 24 -2.46 -2.16 9.21
C LEU A 24 -2.83 -0.68 9.25
N ILE A 25 -2.93 -0.06 8.08
CA ILE A 25 -3.43 1.30 7.91
C ILE A 25 -4.74 1.28 7.13
N ARG A 26 -5.62 2.24 7.42
CA ARG A 26 -6.77 2.54 6.56
C ARG A 26 -6.34 3.57 5.52
N ARG A 27 -6.45 3.23 4.23
CA ARG A 27 -5.97 4.11 3.15
C ARG A 27 -6.79 5.39 3.08
N GLY A 28 -6.13 6.53 2.95
CA GLY A 28 -6.78 7.83 2.76
C GLY A 28 -6.76 8.37 1.33
N LYS A 29 -6.39 7.54 0.32
CA LYS A 29 -6.34 7.96 -1.09
C LYS A 29 -6.81 6.83 -2.04
N PRO A 30 -7.45 7.17 -3.18
CA PRO A 30 -7.78 6.23 -4.26
C PRO A 30 -6.55 5.43 -4.74
N PRO A 31 -6.73 4.25 -5.36
CA PRO A 31 -8.00 3.64 -5.79
C PRO A 31 -8.70 2.77 -4.73
N ARG A 32 -8.14 2.66 -3.52
CA ARG A 32 -8.65 1.80 -2.44
C ARG A 32 -8.84 2.55 -1.13
N GLU A 33 -9.33 3.78 -1.23
CA GLU A 33 -9.61 4.60 -0.06
C GLU A 33 -10.57 3.91 0.90
N GLY A 34 -10.36 4.06 2.20
CA GLY A 34 -11.16 3.43 3.25
C GLY A 34 -10.86 1.95 3.51
N GLN A 35 -10.10 1.26 2.64
CA GLN A 35 -9.73 -0.15 2.83
C GLN A 35 -8.49 -0.29 3.73
N TRP A 36 -8.40 -1.43 4.43
CA TRP A 36 -7.22 -1.82 5.20
C TRP A 36 -6.10 -2.32 4.29
N SER A 37 -4.86 -1.96 4.59
CA SER A 37 -3.67 -2.42 3.85
C SER A 37 -2.41 -2.32 4.71
N LEU A 38 -1.32 -2.95 4.25
CA LEU A 38 0.01 -2.74 4.80
C LEU A 38 0.48 -1.28 4.57
N PRO A 39 1.25 -0.69 5.51
CA PRO A 39 1.95 0.58 5.27
C PRO A 39 2.84 0.50 4.03
N GLY A 40 2.84 1.53 3.19
CA GLY A 40 3.68 1.57 2.00
C GLY A 40 3.23 2.55 0.93
N GLY A 41 4.01 2.65 -0.14
CA GLY A 41 3.74 3.57 -1.24
C GLY A 41 4.71 3.47 -2.42
N ARG A 42 4.35 4.15 -3.50
CA ARG A 42 5.15 4.28 -4.72
C ARG A 42 6.39 5.13 -4.43
N GLN A 43 7.55 4.69 -4.91
CA GLN A 43 8.80 5.45 -4.86
C GLN A 43 8.84 6.50 -5.97
N ARG A 44 9.58 7.60 -5.75
CA ARG A 44 9.79 8.64 -6.79
C ARG A 44 10.90 8.24 -7.74
#